data_AF-M1CPA0-F1
#
_entry.id   AF-M1CPA0-F1
#
_cell.length_a   1.000
_cell.length_b   1.000
_cell.length_c   1.000
_cell.angle_alpha   90.00
_cell.angle_beta   90.00
_cell.angle_gamma   90.00
#
_symmetry.space_group_name_H-M   'P 1'
#
loop_
_entity.id
_entity.type
_entity.pdbx_description
1 polymer ?
#
loop_
_entity_poly.entity_id
_entity_poly.type
_entity_poly.pdbx_seq_one_letter_code
_entity_poly.pdbx_strand_id
1 'polypeptide(L)'
;MATPNISINKRSSEIVFFDLETNVPSKPGQKFWVLEFGAMVVCSRKLVELESYCTLIRPGDLSVVGLKSGRVDGITRKAVADAPSFEQVAQKIFNILDGRIWAGHNIQRFDCVRIKAAFAEIGCPAPVPVGIIDSLGVLSEKFGKRAGNMKMASLAAYFDLGVQKHRSLDDVRMNLEVLKHCATVLFLESSLPDLPIGNCQGTSSITTRSRSQVHNIPTSPIDKWQSSPSSITTRSSSRGKFPCREETSRKSPPSTSAIGYQRTVPYAKQSLGKVTAGVRNLLCKAQNKPLNTLLKHSQTLFR
;
A
#
# COMPACT_ATOMS: atom_id res chain seq x y z
N MET A 1 -24.24 -18.55 40.09
CA MET A 1 -24.61 -17.75 38.90
C MET A 1 -23.45 -17.78 37.93
N ALA A 2 -23.62 -18.37 36.74
CA ALA A 2 -22.58 -18.47 35.73
C ALA A 2 -23.01 -17.73 34.46
N THR A 3 -22.28 -16.67 34.11
CA THR A 3 -21.98 -16.12 32.77
C THR A 3 -21.11 -14.86 32.99
N PRO A 4 -20.13 -14.51 32.12
CA PRO A 4 -20.08 -14.79 30.69
C PRO A 4 -18.69 -15.24 30.17
N ASN A 5 -18.51 -16.53 29.90
CA ASN A 5 -17.28 -17.01 29.21
C ASN A 5 -17.34 -16.84 27.67
N ILE A 6 -18.52 -16.52 27.14
CA ILE A 6 -18.77 -16.39 25.69
C ILE A 6 -18.24 -15.05 25.14
N SER A 7 -18.31 -13.94 25.90
CA SER A 7 -17.87 -12.63 25.38
C SER A 7 -16.35 -12.52 25.27
N ILE A 8 -15.60 -13.13 26.20
CA ILE A 8 -14.14 -13.16 26.22
C ILE A 8 -13.62 -14.00 25.04
N ASN A 9 -14.21 -15.18 24.80
CA ASN A 9 -13.83 -16.06 23.69
C ASN A 9 -14.19 -15.47 22.31
N LYS A 10 -15.22 -14.62 22.25
CA LYS A 10 -15.59 -13.91 21.01
C LYS A 10 -14.57 -12.81 20.69
N ARG A 11 -14.13 -12.02 21.67
CA ARG A 11 -13.14 -10.96 21.46
C ARG A 11 -11.73 -11.49 21.20
N SER A 12 -11.32 -12.60 21.81
CA SER A 12 -10.02 -13.22 21.56
C SER A 12 -9.86 -13.75 20.12
N SER A 13 -10.97 -13.92 19.40
CA SER A 13 -10.99 -14.35 18.00
C SER A 13 -11.03 -13.18 17.00
N GLU A 14 -11.16 -11.94 17.46
CA GLU A 14 -11.22 -10.74 16.62
C GLU A 14 -9.82 -10.14 16.44
N ILE A 15 -9.54 -9.69 15.22
CA ILE A 15 -8.32 -8.97 14.88
C ILE A 15 -8.68 -7.50 14.76
N VAL A 16 -7.97 -6.62 15.45
CA VAL A 16 -8.07 -5.18 15.26
C VAL A 16 -6.86 -4.72 14.46
N PHE A 17 -7.13 -4.20 13.26
CA PHE A 17 -6.14 -3.42 12.53
C PHE A 17 -6.19 -1.99 13.04
N PHE A 18 -5.05 -1.39 13.38
CA PHE A 18 -5.00 0.03 13.72
C PHE A 18 -3.72 0.70 13.21
N ASP A 19 -3.82 2.01 13.03
CA ASP A 19 -2.75 2.90 12.57
C ASP A 19 -2.90 4.25 13.29
N LEU A 20 -1.77 4.93 13.50
CA LEU A 20 -1.70 6.25 14.11
C LEU A 20 -1.01 7.26 13.18
N GLU A 21 -1.69 8.36 12.88
CA GLU A 21 -0.98 9.55 12.41
C GLU A 21 -0.44 10.33 13.62
N THR A 22 0.81 10.77 13.51
CA THR A 22 1.52 11.50 14.57
C THR A 22 2.18 12.76 14.04
N ASN A 23 2.53 13.69 14.93
CA ASN A 23 3.47 14.72 14.55
C ASN A 23 4.86 14.11 14.28
N VAL A 24 5.65 14.76 13.43
CA VAL A 24 7.07 14.41 13.27
C VAL A 24 7.89 15.35 14.16
N PRO A 25 8.52 14.86 15.23
CA PRO A 25 9.31 15.71 16.11
C PRO A 25 10.52 16.30 15.37
N SER A 26 10.83 17.56 15.64
CA SER A 26 11.93 18.26 14.95
C SER A 26 13.31 17.91 15.50
N LYS A 27 13.38 17.44 16.75
CA LYS A 27 14.63 17.05 17.41
C LYS A 27 14.57 15.58 17.86
N PRO A 28 15.68 14.83 17.77
CA PRO A 28 15.78 13.51 18.37
C PRO A 28 15.44 13.56 19.87
N GLY A 29 14.69 12.55 20.36
CA GLY A 29 14.30 12.45 21.76
C GLY A 29 13.05 13.24 22.15
N GLN A 30 12.51 14.10 21.27
CA GLN A 30 11.20 14.70 21.49
C GLN A 30 10.09 13.65 21.37
N LYS A 31 9.05 13.78 22.20
CA LYS A 31 7.91 12.87 22.20
C LYS A 31 7.09 12.99 20.92
N PHE A 32 6.42 11.89 20.57
CA PHE A 32 5.39 11.85 19.54
C PHE A 32 4.03 12.13 20.18
N TRP A 33 3.25 12.98 19.53
CA TRP A 33 1.84 13.22 19.80
C TRP A 33 1.02 12.45 18.77
N VAL A 34 0.04 11.69 19.27
CA VAL A 34 -0.97 11.06 18.43
C VAL A 34 -1.95 12.12 17.97
N LEU A 35 -2.12 12.26 16.65
CA LEU A 35 -2.99 13.26 16.02
C LEU A 35 -4.23 12.65 15.37
N GLU A 36 -4.16 11.37 15.01
CA GLU A 36 -5.30 10.58 14.57
C GLU A 36 -5.16 9.15 15.08
N PHE A 37 -6.28 8.54 15.41
CA PHE A 37 -6.39 7.11 15.68
C PHE A 37 -7.38 6.53 14.69
N GLY A 38 -6.96 5.52 13.92
CA GLY A 38 -7.83 4.74 13.05
C GLY A 38 -7.74 3.28 13.39
N ALA A 39 -8.89 2.61 13.50
CA ALA A 39 -8.97 1.18 13.75
C ALA A 39 -10.14 0.53 13.02
N MET A 40 -9.96 -0.75 12.68
CA MET A 40 -10.93 -1.61 12.05
C MET A 40 -10.89 -2.99 12.73
N VAL A 41 -12.01 -3.40 13.32
CA VAL A 41 -12.20 -4.76 13.86
C VAL A 41 -12.62 -5.68 12.73
N VAL A 42 -11.93 -6.80 12.60
CA VAL A 42 -12.07 -7.76 11.50
C VAL A 42 -12.40 -9.14 12.05
N CYS A 43 -13.36 -9.81 11.40
CA CYS A 43 -13.63 -11.21 11.68
C CYS A 43 -12.49 -12.09 11.15
N SER A 44 -11.73 -12.75 12.03
CA SER A 44 -10.59 -13.62 11.65
C SER A 44 -10.94 -14.73 10.65
N ARG A 45 -12.20 -15.21 10.64
CA ARG A 45 -12.66 -16.29 9.75
C ARG A 45 -13.14 -15.82 8.39
N LYS A 46 -13.61 -14.57 8.30
CA LYS A 46 -14.25 -14.03 7.08
C LYS A 46 -13.49 -12.88 6.45
N LEU A 47 -12.53 -12.29 7.17
CA LEU A 47 -11.76 -11.11 6.76
C LEU A 47 -12.63 -9.93 6.32
N VAL A 48 -13.80 -9.80 6.96
CA VAL A 48 -14.74 -8.69 6.78
C VAL A 48 -14.64 -7.70 7.94
N GLU A 49 -14.76 -6.42 7.62
CA GLU A 49 -14.90 -5.33 8.58
C GLU A 49 -16.18 -5.53 9.39
N LEU A 50 -16.05 -5.59 10.72
CA LEU A 50 -17.17 -5.70 11.67
C LEU A 50 -17.54 -4.33 12.23
N GLU A 51 -16.52 -3.55 12.59
CA GLU A 51 -16.63 -2.21 13.14
C GLU A 51 -15.39 -1.42 12.73
N SER A 52 -15.54 -0.12 12.51
CA SER A 52 -14.42 0.82 12.41
C SER A 52 -14.62 2.03 13.30
N TYR A 53 -13.50 2.60 13.70
CA TYR A 53 -13.44 3.82 14.49
C TYR A 53 -12.30 4.70 13.98
N CYS A 54 -12.58 5.98 13.79
CA CYS A 54 -11.58 6.98 13.45
C CYS A 54 -11.86 8.26 14.24
N THR A 55 -10.82 8.89 14.77
CA THR A 55 -10.92 10.19 15.41
C THR A 55 -9.63 10.97 15.27
N LEU A 56 -9.74 12.27 15.01
CA LEU A 56 -8.65 13.20 15.27
C LEU A 56 -8.46 13.35 16.78
N ILE A 57 -7.24 13.65 17.19
CA ILE A 57 -6.84 13.82 18.58
C ILE A 57 -6.07 15.12 18.70
N ARG A 58 -6.52 15.98 19.62
CA ARG A 58 -5.86 17.25 19.91
C ARG A 58 -4.63 17.00 20.79
N PRO A 59 -3.42 17.38 20.36
CA PRO A 59 -2.25 17.32 21.22
C PRO A 59 -2.35 18.37 22.33
N GLY A 60 -1.70 18.11 23.46
CA GLY A 60 -1.59 19.06 24.57
C GLY A 60 -0.82 20.33 24.20
N ASP A 61 0.06 20.25 23.19
CA ASP A 61 0.72 21.39 22.57
C ASP A 61 0.34 21.49 21.09
N LEU A 62 -0.49 22.46 20.71
CA LEU A 62 -0.91 22.68 19.32
C LEU A 62 0.22 23.17 18.39
N SER A 63 1.32 23.68 18.95
CA SER A 63 2.44 24.19 18.16
C SER A 63 3.16 23.08 17.39
N VAL A 64 3.07 21.83 17.88
CA VAL A 64 3.66 20.64 17.24
C VAL A 64 2.99 20.25 15.92
N VAL A 65 1.82 20.83 15.64
CA VAL A 65 1.10 20.64 14.38
C VAL A 65 1.27 21.87 13.51
N GLY A 66 1.69 21.63 12.27
CA GLY A 66 1.89 22.67 11.27
C GLY A 66 0.59 23.38 10.89
N LEU A 67 0.69 24.66 10.52
CA LEU A 67 -0.43 25.43 9.96
C LEU A 67 -0.87 24.87 8.59
N LYS A 68 0.08 24.29 7.85
CA LYS A 68 -0.14 23.56 6.59
C LYS A 68 0.43 22.16 6.75
N SER A 69 -0.20 21.19 6.09
CA SER A 69 0.37 19.86 5.98
C SER A 69 1.32 19.78 4.79
N GLY A 70 2.37 18.95 4.90
CA GLY A 70 3.26 18.61 3.78
C GLY A 70 2.62 17.67 2.77
N ARG A 71 1.45 17.10 3.10
CA ARG A 71 0.64 16.23 2.23
C ARG A 71 -0.69 16.91 1.94
N VAL A 72 -1.28 16.62 0.79
CA VAL A 72 -2.56 17.23 0.35
C VAL A 72 -3.68 17.00 1.38
N ASP A 73 -3.77 15.77 1.90
CA ASP A 73 -4.83 15.37 2.85
C ASP A 73 -4.35 15.27 4.30
N GLY A 74 -3.15 15.76 4.59
CA GLY A 74 -2.56 15.57 5.91
C GLY A 74 -3.15 16.50 6.98
N ILE A 75 -2.92 16.12 8.24
CA ILE A 75 -3.52 16.78 9.40
C ILE A 75 -2.93 18.19 9.58
N THR A 76 -3.81 19.18 9.81
CA THR A 76 -3.44 20.58 10.04
C THR A 76 -3.78 21.01 11.46
N ARG A 77 -3.12 22.07 11.96
CA ARG A 77 -3.42 22.65 13.28
C ARG A 77 -4.89 23.00 13.43
N LYS A 78 -5.51 23.54 12.37
CA LYS A 78 -6.95 23.86 12.35
C LYS A 78 -7.81 22.62 12.51
N ALA A 79 -7.45 21.50 11.87
CA ALA A 79 -8.22 20.26 11.93
C ALA A 79 -8.25 19.65 13.33
N VAL A 80 -7.16 19.79 14.11
CA VAL A 80 -7.07 19.21 15.47
C VAL A 80 -7.44 20.19 16.59
N ALA A 81 -7.63 21.49 16.30
CA ALA A 81 -7.88 22.50 17.33
C ALA A 81 -9.15 22.22 18.15
N ASP A 82 -10.19 21.76 17.46
CA ASP A 82 -11.50 21.43 18.03
C ASP A 82 -11.70 19.92 18.24
N ALA A 83 -10.66 19.11 17.99
CA ALA A 83 -10.69 17.67 18.20
C ALA A 83 -10.66 17.33 19.71
N PRO A 84 -11.16 16.15 20.12
CA PRO A 84 -11.06 15.72 21.51
C PRO A 84 -9.60 15.49 21.93
N SER A 85 -9.30 15.66 23.22
CA SER A 85 -8.02 15.23 23.78
C SER A 85 -7.91 13.71 23.80
N PHE A 86 -6.68 13.19 23.96
CA PHE A 86 -6.46 11.74 24.09
C PHE A 86 -7.25 11.16 25.27
N GLU A 87 -7.27 11.85 26.42
CA GLU A 87 -8.01 11.45 27.62
C GLU A 87 -9.52 11.26 27.34
N GLN A 88 -10.12 12.15 26.54
CA GLN A 88 -11.54 12.07 26.19
C GLN A 88 -11.89 10.85 25.32
N VAL A 89 -10.93 10.33 24.54
CA VAL A 89 -11.14 9.17 23.65
C VAL A 89 -10.52 7.87 24.18
N ALA A 90 -9.71 7.94 25.24
CA ALA A 90 -8.91 6.84 25.76
C ALA A 90 -9.75 5.62 26.10
N GLN A 91 -10.89 5.79 26.78
CA GLN A 91 -11.75 4.66 27.16
C GLN A 91 -12.31 3.93 25.93
N LYS A 92 -12.69 4.67 24.89
CA LYS A 92 -13.22 4.07 23.65
C LYS A 92 -12.12 3.31 22.91
N ILE A 93 -10.93 3.90 22.80
CA ILE A 93 -9.76 3.26 22.21
C ILE A 93 -9.38 1.98 22.99
N PHE A 94 -9.37 2.04 24.32
CA PHE A 94 -9.11 0.89 25.18
C PHE A 94 -10.09 -0.24 24.88
N ASN A 95 -11.38 0.05 24.84
CA ASN A 95 -12.42 -0.95 24.56
C ASN A 95 -12.31 -1.59 23.16
N ILE A 96 -11.73 -0.89 22.19
CA ILE A 96 -11.47 -1.39 20.84
C ILE A 96 -10.23 -2.29 20.83
N LEU A 97 -9.17 -1.93 21.54
CA LEU A 97 -7.88 -2.60 21.46
C LEU A 97 -7.72 -3.77 22.45
N ASP A 98 -8.21 -3.61 23.68
CA ASP A 98 -7.90 -4.53 24.77
C ASP A 98 -8.46 -5.95 24.52
N GLY A 99 -7.63 -6.96 24.79
CA GLY A 99 -8.00 -8.37 24.66
C GLY A 99 -8.15 -8.87 23.22
N ARG A 100 -7.77 -8.09 22.20
CA ARG A 100 -7.80 -8.48 20.78
C ARG A 100 -6.41 -8.75 20.21
N ILE A 101 -6.36 -9.39 19.05
CA ILE A 101 -5.13 -9.50 18.26
C ILE A 101 -4.92 -8.16 17.56
N TRP A 102 -3.74 -7.55 17.72
CA TRP A 102 -3.39 -6.31 17.06
C TRP A 102 -2.72 -6.59 15.73
N ALA A 103 -3.13 -5.91 14.68
CA ALA A 103 -2.52 -6.03 13.36
C ALA A 103 -2.23 -4.66 12.76
N GLY A 104 -1.13 -4.53 12.03
CA GLY A 104 -0.72 -3.26 11.46
C GLY A 104 0.55 -3.41 10.65
N HIS A 105 1.09 -2.31 10.14
CA HIS A 105 2.29 -2.34 9.31
C HIS A 105 3.41 -1.56 9.99
N ASN A 106 4.48 -2.25 10.38
CA ASN A 106 5.49 -1.73 11.31
C ASN A 106 4.90 -1.41 12.69
N ILE A 107 3.80 -2.06 13.04
CA ILE A 107 2.99 -1.73 14.23
C ILE A 107 3.75 -1.95 15.53
N GLN A 108 4.62 -2.95 15.60
CA GLN A 108 5.35 -3.27 16.84
C GLN A 108 6.31 -2.14 17.22
N ARG A 109 6.97 -1.55 16.23
CA ARG A 109 7.98 -0.50 16.44
C ARG A 109 7.38 0.89 16.43
N PHE A 110 6.23 1.07 15.81
CA PHE A 110 5.63 2.39 15.63
C PHE A 110 4.40 2.60 16.52
N ASP A 111 3.26 2.03 16.16
CA ASP A 111 1.96 2.35 16.74
C ASP A 111 1.82 1.79 18.16
N CYS A 112 2.25 0.55 18.40
CA CYS A 112 2.20 -0.10 19.71
C CYS A 112 2.94 0.72 20.78
N VAL A 113 4.09 1.28 20.43
CA VAL A 113 4.90 2.08 21.36
C VAL A 113 4.20 3.41 21.67
N ARG A 114 3.65 4.07 20.64
CA ARG A 114 3.00 5.38 20.75
C ARG A 114 1.68 5.33 21.48
N ILE A 115 0.86 4.31 21.21
CA ILE A 115 -0.44 4.18 21.90
C ILE A 115 -0.23 3.91 23.38
N LYS A 116 0.72 3.03 23.75
CA LYS A 116 1.08 2.76 25.14
C LYS A 116 1.62 4.01 25.84
N ALA A 117 2.46 4.80 25.16
CA ALA A 117 2.97 6.07 25.69
C ALA A 117 1.84 7.08 25.92
N ALA A 118 0.86 7.17 25.03
CA ALA A 118 -0.28 8.07 25.17
C ALA A 118 -1.17 7.69 26.39
N PHE A 119 -1.40 6.40 26.63
CA PHE A 119 -2.08 5.94 27.85
C PHE A 119 -1.29 6.24 29.12
N ALA A 120 0.03 6.02 29.10
CA ALA A 120 0.90 6.32 30.23
C ALA A 120 0.91 7.82 30.57
N GLU A 121 0.84 8.71 29.57
CA GLU A 121 0.83 10.17 29.77
C GLU A 121 -0.40 10.64 30.56
N ILE A 122 -1.56 10.00 30.37
CA ILE A 122 -2.79 10.31 31.11
C ILE A 122 -2.94 9.49 32.40
N GLY A 123 -1.89 8.78 32.83
CA GLY A 123 -1.91 7.96 34.05
C GLY A 123 -2.83 6.73 33.98
N CYS A 124 -3.19 6.27 32.79
CA CYS A 124 -4.08 5.11 32.59
C CYS A 124 -3.30 3.86 32.15
N PRO A 125 -3.75 2.65 32.51
CA PRO A 125 -3.17 1.42 31.98
C PRO A 125 -3.43 1.33 30.46
N ALA A 126 -2.41 0.93 29.72
CA ALA A 126 -2.54 0.72 28.27
C ALA A 126 -3.27 -0.61 27.96
N PRO A 127 -4.02 -0.69 26.85
CA PRO A 127 -4.66 -1.93 26.43
C PRO A 127 -3.62 -3.01 26.11
N VAL A 128 -3.96 -4.27 26.39
CA VAL A 128 -3.08 -5.42 26.23
C VAL A 128 -3.58 -6.32 25.10
N PRO A 129 -2.78 -6.54 24.04
CA PRO A 129 -3.14 -7.49 22.99
C PRO A 129 -2.95 -8.94 23.45
N VAL A 130 -3.78 -9.84 22.94
CA VAL A 130 -3.54 -11.29 23.07
C VAL A 130 -2.55 -11.83 22.03
N GLY A 131 -2.24 -11.04 21.00
CA GLY A 131 -1.26 -11.34 19.97
C GLY A 131 -1.00 -10.14 19.06
N ILE A 132 0.13 -10.12 18.36
CA ILE A 132 0.50 -9.02 17.45
C ILE A 132 0.91 -9.57 16.09
N ILE A 133 0.33 -9.04 15.03
CA ILE A 133 0.65 -9.32 13.63
C ILE A 133 1.27 -8.06 13.02
N ASP A 134 2.60 -8.04 12.92
CA ASP A 134 3.30 -6.97 12.19
C ASP A 134 3.48 -7.38 10.72
N SER A 135 2.63 -6.83 9.85
CA SER A 135 2.67 -7.13 8.42
C SER A 135 4.01 -6.77 7.77
N LEU A 136 4.76 -5.79 8.28
CA LEU A 136 6.08 -5.48 7.72
C LEU A 136 7.04 -6.66 7.94
N GLY A 137 7.06 -7.24 9.14
CA GLY A 137 7.89 -8.39 9.47
C GLY A 137 7.49 -9.62 8.66
N VAL A 138 6.19 -9.95 8.69
CA VAL A 138 5.63 -11.12 7.97
C VAL A 138 5.89 -11.04 6.47
N LEU A 139 5.61 -9.89 5.85
CA LEU A 139 5.79 -9.71 4.40
C LEU A 139 7.26 -9.63 4.01
N SER A 140 8.13 -9.04 4.83
CA SER A 140 9.56 -9.01 4.55
C SER A 140 10.16 -10.41 4.49
N GLU A 141 9.71 -11.31 5.38
CA GLU A 141 10.18 -12.70 5.42
C GLU A 141 9.59 -13.55 4.30
N LYS A 142 8.27 -13.47 4.06
CA LYS A 142 7.56 -14.38 3.15
C LYS A 142 7.46 -13.86 1.73
N PHE A 143 7.09 -12.59 1.57
CA PHE A 143 6.84 -11.98 0.25
C PHE A 143 8.11 -11.39 -0.37
N GLY A 144 8.97 -10.78 0.45
CA GLY A 144 10.22 -10.17 0.00
C GLY A 144 10.00 -8.94 -0.89
N LYS A 145 11.08 -8.34 -1.41
CA LYS A 145 11.08 -7.02 -2.06
C LYS A 145 10.56 -7.00 -3.51
N ARG A 146 9.51 -7.77 -3.83
CA ARG A 146 8.92 -7.87 -5.18
C ARG A 146 8.33 -6.54 -5.66
N ALA A 147 7.78 -5.77 -4.74
CA ALA A 147 7.32 -4.39 -4.95
C ALA A 147 8.47 -3.35 -4.88
N GLY A 148 9.71 -3.76 -5.05
CA GLY A 148 10.93 -2.95 -4.88
C GLY A 148 11.30 -2.68 -3.41
N ASN A 149 10.32 -2.32 -2.57
CA ASN A 149 10.49 -2.18 -1.12
C ASN A 149 9.21 -2.59 -0.36
N MET A 150 9.30 -2.67 0.97
CA MET A 150 8.19 -3.12 1.83
C MET A 150 7.36 -1.98 2.42
N LYS A 151 7.40 -0.78 1.84
CA LYS A 151 6.50 0.31 2.27
C LYS A 151 5.08 0.01 1.79
N MET A 152 4.09 0.40 2.59
CA MET A 152 2.66 0.25 2.27
C MET A 152 2.30 0.79 0.88
N ALA A 153 2.71 2.02 0.56
CA ALA A 153 2.47 2.62 -0.77
C ALA A 153 3.05 1.79 -1.94
N SER A 154 4.23 1.20 -1.79
CA SER A 154 4.85 0.38 -2.84
C SER A 154 4.10 -0.93 -3.02
N LEU A 155 3.69 -1.56 -1.92
CA LEU A 155 2.89 -2.78 -1.94
C LEU A 155 1.51 -2.53 -2.55
N ALA A 156 0.85 -1.43 -2.19
CA ALA A 156 -0.43 -1.03 -2.76
C ALA A 156 -0.32 -0.78 -4.27
N ALA A 157 0.72 -0.06 -4.71
CA ALA A 157 0.98 0.18 -6.13
C ALA A 157 1.26 -1.12 -6.90
N TYR A 158 1.98 -2.07 -6.30
CA TYR A 158 2.27 -3.37 -6.92
C TYR A 158 1.01 -4.20 -7.24
N PHE A 159 -0.06 -4.00 -6.48
CA PHE A 159 -1.34 -4.69 -6.65
C PHE A 159 -2.45 -3.80 -7.24
N ASP A 160 -2.11 -2.61 -7.74
CA ASP A 160 -3.08 -1.63 -8.27
C ASP A 160 -4.20 -1.26 -7.27
N LEU A 161 -3.89 -1.22 -5.97
CA LEU A 161 -4.84 -0.91 -4.88
C LEU A 161 -5.06 0.59 -4.65
N GLY A 162 -4.49 1.44 -5.50
CA GLY A 162 -4.55 2.89 -5.40
C GLY A 162 -3.42 3.52 -4.59
N VAL A 163 -3.59 4.80 -4.24
CA VAL A 163 -2.56 5.61 -3.57
C VAL A 163 -2.83 5.68 -2.07
N GLN A 164 -1.78 5.48 -1.27
CA GLN A 164 -1.84 5.63 0.19
C GLN A 164 -2.17 7.08 0.55
N LYS A 165 -3.25 7.28 1.32
CA LYS A 165 -3.74 8.62 1.68
C LYS A 165 -3.05 9.20 2.90
N HIS A 166 -2.40 8.37 3.73
CA HIS A 166 -1.84 8.78 5.00
C HIS A 166 -2.90 9.34 5.94
N ARG A 167 -3.97 8.55 6.08
CA ARG A 167 -5.08 8.73 7.01
C ARG A 167 -5.32 7.39 7.66
N SER A 168 -5.39 7.37 8.99
CA SER A 168 -5.23 6.12 9.74
C SER A 168 -6.24 5.05 9.35
N LEU A 169 -7.52 5.40 9.16
CA LEU A 169 -8.53 4.41 8.79
C LEU A 169 -8.39 3.93 7.33
N ASP A 170 -8.02 4.81 6.40
CA ASP A 170 -7.75 4.42 5.01
C ASP A 170 -6.54 3.48 4.93
N ASP A 171 -5.47 3.79 5.67
CA ASP A 171 -4.24 3.02 5.69
C ASP A 171 -4.44 1.65 6.37
N VAL A 172 -5.29 1.57 7.40
CA VAL A 172 -5.74 0.31 8.01
C VAL A 172 -6.45 -0.60 7.01
N ARG A 173 -7.36 -0.04 6.20
CA ARG A 173 -8.06 -0.82 5.15
C ARG A 173 -7.11 -1.26 4.05
N MET A 174 -6.21 -0.36 3.62
CA MET A 174 -5.18 -0.68 2.64
C MET A 174 -4.27 -1.81 3.12
N ASN A 175 -3.89 -1.81 4.40
CA ASN A 175 -3.08 -2.85 5.00
C ASN A 175 -3.75 -4.23 4.91
N LEU A 176 -5.05 -4.32 5.25
CA LEU A 176 -5.79 -5.57 5.12
C LEU A 176 -5.82 -6.05 3.65
N GLU A 177 -6.06 -5.15 2.69
CA GLU A 177 -6.08 -5.51 1.28
C GLU A 177 -4.70 -5.97 0.78
N VAL A 178 -3.62 -5.27 1.15
CA VAL A 178 -2.25 -5.70 0.84
C VAL A 178 -1.96 -7.09 1.40
N LEU A 179 -2.33 -7.36 2.66
CA LEU A 179 -2.16 -8.68 3.25
C LEU A 179 -2.93 -9.77 2.50
N LYS A 180 -4.19 -9.52 2.11
CA LYS A 180 -4.99 -10.46 1.32
C LYS A 180 -4.31 -10.80 -0.01
N HIS A 181 -3.79 -9.80 -0.70
CA HIS A 181 -3.14 -9.99 -2.00
C HIS A 181 -1.81 -10.74 -1.85
N CYS A 182 -0.95 -10.32 -0.93
CA CYS A 182 0.31 -11.01 -0.63
C CYS A 182 0.08 -12.47 -0.24
N ALA A 183 -0.86 -12.74 0.67
CA ALA A 183 -1.19 -14.09 1.10
C ALA A 183 -1.70 -14.96 -0.06
N THR A 184 -2.55 -14.40 -0.93
CA THR A 184 -3.06 -15.09 -2.10
C THR A 184 -1.95 -15.43 -3.09
N VAL A 185 -1.04 -14.50 -3.37
CA VAL A 185 0.12 -14.75 -4.24
C VAL A 185 1.00 -15.86 -3.67
N LEU A 186 1.38 -15.75 -2.40
CA LEU A 186 2.22 -16.77 -1.74
C LEU A 186 1.55 -18.15 -1.75
N PHE A 187 0.24 -18.20 -1.54
CA PHE A 187 -0.54 -19.41 -1.59
C PHE A 187 -0.57 -20.05 -2.99
N LEU A 188 -0.77 -19.23 -4.03
CA LEU A 188 -0.78 -19.72 -5.40
C LEU A 188 0.60 -20.22 -5.82
N GLU A 189 1.67 -19.49 -5.48
CA GLU A 189 3.04 -19.87 -5.79
C GLU A 189 3.45 -21.18 -5.14
N SER A 190 3.07 -21.41 -3.86
CA SER A 190 3.33 -22.67 -3.18
C SER A 190 2.59 -23.86 -3.81
N SER A 191 1.60 -23.59 -4.67
CA SER A 191 0.79 -24.59 -5.35
C SER A 191 1.24 -24.84 -6.80
N LEU A 192 2.15 -24.02 -7.34
CA LEU A 192 2.71 -24.22 -8.66
C LEU A 192 3.73 -25.37 -8.62
N PRO A 193 3.75 -26.26 -9.62
CA PRO A 193 4.85 -27.21 -9.77
C PRO A 193 6.16 -26.42 -9.94
N ASP A 194 7.29 -26.99 -9.48
CA ASP A 194 8.63 -26.42 -9.62
C ASP A 194 8.98 -26.24 -11.11
N LEU A 195 8.47 -25.17 -11.72
CA LEU A 195 8.87 -24.69 -13.02
C LEU A 195 10.12 -23.84 -12.77
N PRO A 196 11.22 -24.08 -13.50
CA PRO A 196 12.39 -23.23 -13.39
C PRO A 196 11.95 -21.81 -13.74
N ILE A 197 11.90 -20.94 -12.73
CA ILE A 197 11.58 -19.53 -12.87
C ILE A 197 12.75 -18.93 -13.67
N GLY A 198 12.60 -18.91 -14.99
CA GLY A 198 13.38 -18.02 -15.83
C GLY A 198 13.12 -16.61 -15.34
N ASN A 199 14.20 -15.86 -15.08
CA ASN A 199 14.17 -14.47 -14.67
C ASN A 199 13.28 -13.64 -15.60
N CYS A 200 12.00 -13.50 -15.27
CA CYS A 200 11.13 -12.47 -15.83
C CYS A 200 11.40 -11.18 -15.06
N GLN A 201 12.64 -10.70 -15.11
CA GLN A 201 12.93 -9.31 -14.85
C GLN A 201 12.44 -8.52 -16.06
N GLY A 202 11.34 -7.80 -15.88
CA GLY A 202 10.77 -6.95 -16.91
C GLY A 202 11.82 -5.96 -17.43
N THR A 203 12.22 -6.16 -18.68
CA THR A 203 12.78 -5.10 -19.52
C THR A 203 11.93 -5.04 -20.78
N SER A 204 10.99 -4.10 -20.81
CA SER A 204 10.33 -3.72 -22.06
C SER A 204 11.32 -2.87 -22.85
N SER A 205 12.11 -3.51 -23.72
CA SER A 205 12.74 -2.86 -24.86
C SER A 205 12.05 -3.37 -26.11
N ILE A 206 11.04 -2.61 -26.56
CA ILE A 206 10.49 -2.76 -27.91
C ILE A 206 11.58 -2.25 -28.85
N THR A 207 12.34 -3.16 -29.47
CA THR A 207 13.19 -2.82 -30.60
C THR A 207 12.53 -3.33 -31.88
N THR A 208 11.83 -2.43 -32.58
CA THR A 208 11.42 -2.60 -33.98
C THR A 208 12.67 -2.77 -34.85
N ARG A 209 12.92 -3.97 -35.36
CA ARG A 209 13.93 -4.20 -36.40
C ARG A 209 13.31 -3.99 -37.78
N SER A 210 13.43 -2.77 -38.28
CA SER A 210 13.32 -2.47 -39.71
C SER A 210 14.51 -3.09 -40.44
N ARG A 211 14.20 -3.77 -41.54
CA ARG A 211 15.14 -4.46 -42.43
C ARG A 211 15.62 -3.45 -43.47
N SER A 212 16.92 -3.18 -43.55
CA SER A 212 17.53 -2.52 -44.71
C SER A 212 18.90 -3.12 -44.98
N GLN A 213 19.07 -3.53 -46.23
CA GLN A 213 20.17 -4.27 -46.83
C GLN A 213 20.95 -3.29 -47.70
N VAL A 214 22.23 -3.01 -47.42
CA VAL A 214 23.18 -2.45 -48.42
C VAL A 214 24.61 -2.91 -48.11
N HIS A 215 25.35 -3.20 -49.19
CA HIS A 215 26.62 -3.90 -49.34
C HIS A 215 27.91 -3.17 -48.87
N ASN A 216 28.88 -4.02 -48.47
CA ASN A 216 30.34 -4.05 -48.69
C ASN A 216 31.16 -2.76 -48.87
N ILE A 217 32.26 -2.63 -48.10
CA ILE A 217 33.68 -2.62 -48.56
C ILE A 217 34.60 -2.71 -47.31
N PRO A 218 35.74 -3.44 -47.34
CA PRO A 218 36.61 -3.64 -46.19
C PRO A 218 37.93 -2.84 -46.27
N THR A 219 38.42 -2.32 -45.13
CA THR A 219 39.86 -2.09 -44.88
C THR A 219 40.14 -1.96 -43.38
N SER A 220 41.15 -2.71 -42.93
CA SER A 220 41.78 -2.77 -41.61
C SER A 220 42.80 -1.63 -41.38
N PRO A 221 43.66 -1.70 -40.35
CA PRO A 221 43.46 -1.36 -38.93
C PRO A 221 44.37 -0.16 -38.54
N ILE A 222 44.34 0.34 -37.29
CA ILE A 222 45.53 0.84 -36.53
C ILE A 222 45.13 1.52 -35.21
N ASP A 223 45.78 1.02 -34.15
CA ASP A 223 46.25 1.63 -32.90
C ASP A 223 45.35 2.48 -31.97
N LYS A 224 45.03 1.85 -30.82
CA LYS A 224 45.62 2.15 -29.50
C LYS A 224 46.16 3.59 -29.33
N TRP A 225 45.63 4.33 -28.36
CA TRP A 225 46.35 4.79 -27.15
C TRP A 225 45.42 5.61 -26.25
N GLN A 226 45.56 5.36 -24.95
CA GLN A 226 44.90 6.05 -23.84
C GLN A 226 45.39 7.50 -23.75
N SER A 227 44.57 8.40 -23.21
CA SER A 227 44.92 9.38 -22.14
C SER A 227 43.81 10.43 -21.98
N SER A 228 43.14 10.44 -20.82
CA SER A 228 42.59 11.69 -20.24
C SER A 228 43.74 12.42 -19.52
N PRO A 229 43.71 13.76 -19.32
CA PRO A 229 42.99 14.30 -18.16
C PRO A 229 42.41 15.73 -18.28
N SER A 230 41.29 15.91 -17.57
CA SER A 230 40.82 17.02 -16.71
C SER A 230 41.23 18.50 -16.88
N SER A 231 40.19 19.33 -16.65
CA SER A 231 40.18 20.68 -16.01
C SER A 231 40.55 21.88 -16.93
N ILE A 232 40.01 23.10 -16.87
CA ILE A 232 39.40 23.92 -15.80
C ILE A 232 38.67 25.15 -16.47
N THR A 233 37.45 25.46 -15.99
CA THR A 233 36.99 26.79 -15.51
C THR A 233 36.72 27.98 -16.45
N THR A 234 35.54 28.60 -16.29
CA THR A 234 35.30 29.99 -15.79
C THR A 234 33.79 30.34 -15.94
N ARG A 235 33.07 30.60 -14.83
CA ARG A 235 32.72 31.94 -14.29
C ARG A 235 32.04 32.84 -15.34
N SER A 236 30.81 33.32 -15.19
CA SER A 236 30.34 34.28 -14.17
C SER A 236 28.88 34.64 -14.52
N SER A 237 27.89 34.54 -13.62
CA SER A 237 27.38 35.55 -12.67
C SER A 237 26.82 36.86 -13.26
N SER A 238 25.52 37.10 -13.07
CA SER A 238 24.91 38.28 -12.41
C SER A 238 23.45 38.45 -12.90
N ARG A 239 22.47 38.25 -12.02
CA ARG A 239 21.69 39.28 -11.28
C ARG A 239 20.83 40.19 -12.16
N GLY A 240 19.52 40.19 -11.92
CA GLY A 240 18.73 41.42 -12.03
C GLY A 240 17.25 41.29 -12.37
N LYS A 241 16.42 41.32 -11.32
CA LYS A 241 15.15 42.07 -11.18
C LYS A 241 13.97 41.82 -12.14
N PHE A 242 12.83 41.49 -11.52
CA PHE A 242 11.46 41.73 -11.98
C PHE A 242 11.17 43.21 -12.28
N PRO A 243 10.17 43.53 -13.12
CA PRO A 243 8.84 43.84 -12.56
C PRO A 243 7.64 43.29 -13.38
N CYS A 244 6.50 43.27 -12.69
CA CYS A 244 5.14 42.97 -13.13
C CYS A 244 4.57 44.05 -14.08
N ARG A 245 3.83 43.66 -15.14
CA ARG A 245 2.59 44.34 -15.63
C ARG A 245 1.83 43.57 -16.72
N GLU A 246 0.62 43.13 -16.36
CA GLU A 246 -0.71 43.28 -17.01
C GLU A 246 -1.00 43.00 -18.52
N GLU A 247 -2.08 42.22 -18.68
CA GLU A 247 -3.10 42.10 -19.76
C GLU A 247 -2.71 41.93 -21.24
N THR A 248 -3.29 40.89 -21.86
CA THR A 248 -4.37 41.11 -22.84
C THR A 248 -5.19 39.84 -23.12
N SER A 249 -6.48 40.10 -23.21
CA SER A 249 -7.62 39.25 -23.53
C SER A 249 -7.55 38.59 -24.92
N ARG A 250 -8.18 37.40 -25.06
CA ARG A 250 -9.11 36.96 -26.15
C ARG A 250 -9.37 35.44 -26.03
N LYS A 251 -10.54 35.04 -25.52
CA LYS A 251 -11.76 34.63 -26.27
C LYS A 251 -11.72 33.20 -26.84
N SER A 252 -12.42 32.27 -26.17
CA SER A 252 -13.24 31.19 -26.77
C SER A 252 -14.37 31.80 -27.64
N PRO A 253 -15.26 31.09 -28.39
CA PRO A 253 -15.70 29.66 -28.41
C PRO A 253 -15.94 29.20 -29.91
N PRO A 254 -16.94 28.38 -30.38
CA PRO A 254 -17.99 27.56 -29.73
C PRO A 254 -18.28 26.15 -30.32
N SER A 255 -19.23 25.51 -29.63
CA SER A 255 -20.04 24.32 -29.95
C SER A 255 -21.25 24.62 -30.86
N THR A 256 -21.63 23.68 -31.75
CA THR A 256 -23.05 23.39 -32.11
C THR A 256 -23.23 22.08 -32.90
N SER A 257 -23.93 21.13 -32.28
CA SER A 257 -25.04 20.24 -32.75
C SER A 257 -25.21 19.72 -34.20
N ALA A 258 -25.34 18.39 -34.27
CA ALA A 258 -26.44 17.57 -34.83
C ALA A 258 -26.34 16.91 -36.24
N ILE A 259 -26.93 15.69 -36.29
CA ILE A 259 -27.27 14.79 -37.42
C ILE A 259 -26.06 13.98 -37.92
N GLY A 260 -26.01 12.65 -37.91
CA GLY A 260 -27.03 11.60 -37.88
C GLY A 260 -26.74 10.63 -39.03
N TYR A 261 -25.94 9.58 -38.81
CA TYR A 261 -25.84 8.44 -39.75
C TYR A 261 -25.43 7.16 -39.00
N GLN A 262 -26.32 6.16 -39.09
CA GLN A 262 -26.05 4.76 -38.80
C GLN A 262 -24.91 4.24 -39.69
N ARG A 263 -23.96 3.50 -39.12
CA ARG A 263 -23.20 2.51 -39.88
C ARG A 263 -22.99 1.26 -39.04
N THR A 264 -23.73 0.24 -39.44
CA THR A 264 -23.76 -1.15 -38.98
C THR A 264 -22.41 -1.84 -39.10
N VAL A 265 -22.08 -2.62 -38.08
CA VAL A 265 -20.98 -3.59 -38.04
C VAL A 265 -21.30 -4.83 -38.90
N PRO A 266 -20.35 -5.39 -39.68
CA PRO A 266 -20.54 -6.68 -40.29
C PRO A 266 -20.07 -7.80 -39.35
N TYR A 267 -21.03 -8.56 -38.83
CA TYR A 267 -20.80 -9.89 -38.27
C TYR A 267 -20.55 -10.87 -39.42
N ALA A 268 -19.38 -11.51 -39.46
CA ALA A 268 -19.18 -12.72 -40.27
C ALA A 268 -19.39 -13.94 -39.36
N LYS A 269 -20.52 -14.63 -39.54
CA LYS A 269 -20.75 -15.98 -39.02
C LYS A 269 -19.95 -16.97 -39.88
N GLN A 270 -18.98 -17.67 -39.31
CA GLN A 270 -18.50 -18.94 -39.86
C GLN A 270 -18.58 -20.05 -38.81
N SER A 271 -19.52 -20.95 -39.10
CA SER A 271 -19.48 -22.41 -38.94
C SER A 271 -18.80 -23.01 -37.71
N LEU A 272 -19.63 -23.39 -36.75
CA LEU A 272 -19.37 -24.37 -35.70
C LEU A 272 -19.21 -25.76 -36.35
N GLY A 273 -17.99 -26.30 -36.40
CA GLY A 273 -17.70 -27.61 -36.99
C GLY A 273 -16.53 -28.33 -36.34
N LYS A 274 -16.86 -29.16 -35.34
CA LYS A 274 -16.12 -30.38 -34.92
C LYS A 274 -14.64 -30.23 -34.54
N VAL A 275 -14.36 -29.97 -33.27
CA VAL A 275 -13.23 -30.58 -32.53
C VAL A 275 -13.68 -30.87 -31.08
N THR A 276 -14.46 -31.94 -30.88
CA THR A 276 -14.86 -32.41 -29.54
C THR A 276 -14.40 -33.84 -29.32
N ALA A 277 -13.12 -34.01 -28.99
CA ALA A 277 -12.61 -35.24 -28.35
C ALA A 277 -11.24 -35.07 -27.64
N GLY A 278 -10.81 -33.84 -27.31
CA GLY A 278 -9.47 -33.59 -26.75
C GLY A 278 -9.38 -32.94 -25.37
N VAL A 279 -10.47 -32.35 -24.85
CA VAL A 279 -10.38 -31.45 -23.66
C VAL A 279 -11.15 -31.95 -22.43
N ARG A 280 -11.88 -33.08 -22.52
CA ARG A 280 -12.55 -33.66 -21.33
C ARG A 280 -11.65 -34.50 -20.42
N ASN A 281 -10.37 -34.71 -20.77
CA ASN A 281 -9.48 -35.58 -19.99
C ASN A 281 -8.29 -34.87 -19.32
N LEU A 282 -8.15 -33.55 -19.44
CA LEU A 282 -7.14 -32.78 -18.66
C LEU A 282 -7.68 -32.25 -17.33
N LEU A 283 -8.99 -32.07 -17.18
CA LEU A 283 -9.60 -31.57 -15.94
C LEU A 283 -9.91 -32.67 -14.91
N CYS A 284 -9.93 -33.95 -15.30
CA CYS A 284 -10.14 -35.08 -14.37
C CYS A 284 -8.84 -35.69 -13.78
N LYS A 285 -7.65 -35.25 -14.23
CA LYS A 285 -6.36 -35.78 -13.75
C LYS A 285 -5.60 -34.84 -12.81
N ALA A 286 -6.13 -33.66 -12.52
CA ALA A 286 -5.67 -32.86 -11.38
C ALA A 286 -6.16 -33.53 -10.09
N GLN A 287 -5.49 -34.61 -9.68
CA GLN A 287 -5.66 -35.20 -8.35
C GLN A 287 -5.62 -34.07 -7.31
N ASN A 288 -6.52 -34.13 -6.33
CA ASN A 288 -6.76 -33.20 -5.21
C ASN A 288 -5.55 -32.76 -4.35
N LYS A 289 -4.32 -32.98 -4.81
CA LYS A 289 -3.08 -32.52 -4.18
C LYS A 289 -3.04 -31.00 -3.95
N PRO A 290 -3.33 -30.11 -4.91
CA PRO A 290 -3.22 -28.66 -4.65
C PRO A 290 -4.26 -28.17 -3.63
N LEU A 291 -5.47 -28.75 -3.61
CA LEU A 291 -6.51 -28.46 -2.60
C LEU A 291 -6.17 -29.01 -1.20
N ASN A 292 -5.49 -30.14 -1.11
CA ASN A 292 -5.04 -30.68 0.18
C ASN A 292 -3.82 -29.91 0.72
N THR A 293 -2.99 -29.35 -0.15
CA THR A 293 -1.94 -28.38 0.20
C THR A 293 -2.53 -27.04 0.64
N LEU A 294 -3.65 -26.61 0.04
CA LEU A 294 -4.45 -25.43 0.41
C LEU A 294 -4.94 -25.44 1.86
N LEU A 295 -5.33 -26.60 2.39
CA LEU A 295 -5.76 -26.75 3.79
C LEU A 295 -4.59 -26.86 4.79
N LYS A 296 -3.40 -27.26 4.35
CA LYS A 296 -2.22 -27.39 5.23
C LYS A 296 -1.51 -26.06 5.45
N HIS A 297 -1.39 -25.21 4.43
CA HIS A 297 -0.67 -23.93 4.55
C HIS A 297 -1.46 -22.86 5.32
N SER A 298 -2.78 -22.94 5.37
CA SER A 298 -3.60 -22.02 6.20
C SER A 298 -3.29 -22.13 7.69
N GLN A 299 -2.72 -23.25 8.15
CA GLN A 299 -2.35 -23.46 9.55
C GLN A 299 -0.99 -22.85 9.91
N THR A 300 -0.15 -22.52 8.92
CA THR A 300 1.23 -22.05 9.13
C THR A 300 1.35 -20.52 9.14
N LEU A 301 0.35 -19.79 8.61
CA LEU A 301 0.36 -18.32 8.57
C LEU A 301 -0.11 -17.66 9.87
N PHE A 302 -0.63 -18.41 10.84
CA PHE A 302 -1.20 -17.90 12.10
C PHE A 302 -0.77 -18.70 13.34
N ARG A 303 0.44 -19.29 13.32
CA ARG A 303 1.06 -19.87 14.51
C ARG A 303 2.11 -18.93 15.08
#